data_AF-A0A8S3E575-F1
#
_entry.id   AF-A0A8S3E575-F1
#
_cell.length_a   1.000
_cell.length_b   1.000
_cell.length_c   1.000
_cell.angle_alpha   90.00
_cell.angle_beta   90.00
_cell.angle_gamma   90.00
#
_symmetry.space_group_name_H-M   'P 1'
#
loop_
_entity.id
_entity.type
_entity.pdbx_description
1 polymer ?
#
loop_
_entity_poly.entity_id
_entity_poly.type
_entity_poly.pdbx_seq_one_letter_code
_entity_poly.pdbx_strand_id
1 'polypeptide(L)'
;MIGTPNNQATVSISNQKKETDQQGLCTIKRYRPGNIQKTEEEEEEDTKNEILIVEKGDDLCIQVNIHSYRSTDDAYIWRIFNDRGLYRPKEEVHIKGYVRLMKIKGEAKIPTYAQGIIDYIIYGSHSEQLQQSKVELNNYGAFDIYFTLPDNVNL
;
A
#
# COMPACT_ATOMS: atom_id res chain seq x y z
N MET A 1 14.44 -9.00 5.64
CA MET A 1 13.79 -10.20 6.18
C MET A 1 12.37 -10.22 5.66
N ILE A 2 11.96 -11.24 4.91
CA ILE A 2 10.55 -11.37 4.47
C ILE A 2 9.81 -11.99 5.64
N GLY A 3 8.70 -11.39 6.07
CA GLY A 3 7.84 -11.99 7.09
C GLY A 3 7.18 -13.24 6.52
N THR A 4 7.36 -14.38 7.17
CA THR A 4 6.68 -15.63 6.80
C THR A 4 5.17 -15.49 7.07
N PRO A 5 4.28 -15.87 6.14
CA PRO A 5 2.84 -15.86 6.40
C PRO A 5 2.49 -16.73 7.61
N ASN A 6 1.62 -16.22 8.48
CA ASN A 6 1.19 -16.94 9.69
C ASN A 6 -0.14 -17.66 9.43
N ASN A 7 -0.11 -18.99 9.49
CA ASN A 7 -1.33 -19.81 9.46
C ASN A 7 -2.07 -19.74 10.81
N GLN A 8 -3.38 -20.03 10.82
CA GLN A 8 -4.20 -20.09 12.03
C GLN A 8 -4.04 -18.87 12.96
N ALA A 9 -3.83 -17.69 12.36
CA ALA A 9 -3.96 -16.42 13.06
C ALA A 9 -5.44 -16.04 13.01
N THR A 10 -5.97 -15.53 14.10
CA THR A 10 -7.37 -15.12 14.13
C THR A 10 -7.51 -13.66 13.79
N VAL A 11 -8.25 -13.39 12.72
CA VAL A 11 -8.50 -12.06 12.19
C VAL A 11 -9.92 -11.65 12.55
N SER A 12 -10.05 -10.54 13.27
CA SER A 12 -11.33 -9.97 13.70
C SER A 12 -11.49 -8.58 13.11
N ILE A 13 -12.63 -8.30 12.51
CA ILE A 13 -13.02 -6.96 12.04
C ILE A 13 -14.53 -6.79 12.23
N SER A 14 -14.92 -5.67 12.84
CA SER A 14 -16.31 -5.40 13.22
C SER A 14 -16.88 -6.58 14.06
N ASN A 15 -17.99 -7.19 13.65
CA ASN A 15 -18.58 -8.35 14.31
C ASN A 15 -18.15 -9.70 13.72
N GLN A 16 -17.17 -9.72 12.81
CA GLN A 16 -16.72 -10.93 12.12
C GLN A 16 -15.36 -11.36 12.63
N LYS A 17 -15.19 -12.69 12.79
CA LYS A 17 -13.94 -13.33 13.20
C LYS A 17 -13.66 -14.51 12.29
N LYS A 18 -12.43 -14.63 11.79
CA LYS A 18 -12.03 -15.70 10.86
C LYS A 18 -10.56 -16.06 11.02
N GLU A 19 -10.24 -17.34 10.92
CA GLU A 19 -8.85 -17.80 10.93
C GLU A 19 -8.21 -17.70 9.54
N THR A 20 -6.90 -17.48 9.53
CA THR A 20 -6.08 -17.58 8.33
C THR A 20 -5.88 -19.05 7.92
N ASP A 21 -5.88 -19.30 6.62
CA ASP A 21 -5.59 -20.61 6.03
C ASP A 21 -4.10 -20.98 6.14
N GLN A 22 -3.70 -22.09 5.50
CA GLN A 22 -2.31 -22.56 5.50
C GLN A 22 -1.35 -21.58 4.81
N GLN A 23 -1.87 -20.68 3.98
CA GLN A 23 -1.13 -19.64 3.28
C GLN A 23 -1.15 -18.30 4.03
N GLY A 24 -1.76 -18.26 5.22
CA GLY A 24 -1.88 -17.05 6.04
C GLY A 24 -2.93 -16.07 5.53
N LEU A 25 -3.89 -16.53 4.73
CA LEU A 25 -4.92 -15.70 4.10
C LEU A 25 -6.29 -15.94 4.73
N CYS A 26 -7.10 -14.88 4.82
CA CYS A 26 -8.52 -15.02 5.12
C CYS A 26 -9.33 -13.98 4.34
N THR A 27 -10.60 -14.31 4.05
CA THR A 27 -11.54 -13.40 3.41
C THR A 27 -12.72 -13.17 4.32
N ILE A 28 -12.93 -11.91 4.73
CA ILE A 28 -14.07 -11.46 5.53
C ILE A 28 -14.99 -10.67 4.62
N LYS A 29 -16.27 -11.05 4.57
CA LYS A 29 -17.25 -10.39 3.70
C LYS A 29 -17.78 -9.16 4.43
N ARG A 30 -17.37 -7.97 4.02
CA ARG A 30 -18.00 -6.75 4.53
C ARG A 30 -19.42 -6.65 3.94
N TYR A 31 -20.44 -6.84 4.79
CA TYR A 31 -21.82 -6.58 4.40
C TYR A 31 -21.97 -5.07 4.31
N ARG A 32 -22.22 -4.57 3.09
CA ARG A 32 -22.76 -3.23 2.90
C ARG A 32 -24.21 -3.39 2.46
N PRO A 33 -25.20 -2.85 3.18
CA PRO A 33 -26.57 -2.81 2.68
C PRO A 33 -26.55 -2.04 1.35
N GLY A 34 -26.97 -2.70 0.27
CA GLY A 34 -27.04 -2.08 -1.05
C GLY A 34 -28.17 -1.05 -1.10
N ASN A 35 -27.88 0.14 -1.64
CA ASN A 35 -28.82 1.20 -2.05
C ASN A 35 -30.08 1.36 -1.18
N ILE A 36 -29.95 1.30 0.14
CA ILE A 36 -30.94 1.93 1.01
C ILE A 36 -30.54 3.40 1.00
N GLN A 37 -31.48 4.30 0.70
CA GLN A 37 -31.27 5.73 0.96
C GLN A 37 -31.06 5.88 2.47
N LYS A 38 -29.80 5.76 2.90
CA LYS A 38 -29.39 6.06 4.26
C LYS A 38 -29.41 7.58 4.39
N THR A 39 -29.92 8.08 5.51
CA THR A 39 -29.82 9.50 5.85
C THR A 39 -28.34 9.86 6.02
N GLU A 40 -27.97 11.14 5.84
CA GLU A 40 -26.57 11.61 5.97
C GLU A 40 -25.94 11.21 7.33
N GLU A 41 -26.75 11.08 8.38
CA GLU A 41 -26.35 10.61 9.71
C GLU A 41 -26.02 9.10 9.75
N GLU A 42 -26.71 8.26 8.96
CA GLU A 42 -26.50 6.79 8.91
C GLU A 42 -25.29 6.38 8.05
N GLU A 43 -24.81 7.26 7.15
CA GLU A 43 -23.58 7.05 6.39
C GLU A 43 -22.31 7.38 7.21
N GLU A 44 -22.39 8.34 8.15
CA GLU A 44 -21.26 8.71 9.01
C GLU A 44 -20.92 7.63 10.05
N GLU A 45 -21.89 6.83 10.51
CA GLU A 45 -21.70 5.87 11.61
C GLU A 45 -21.13 4.50 11.17
N ASP A 46 -21.47 4.02 9.96
CA ASP A 46 -21.20 2.64 9.49
C ASP A 46 -19.76 2.43 8.92
N THR A 47 -18.98 3.51 8.77
CA THR A 47 -17.67 3.42 8.11
C THR A 47 -16.50 3.99 8.87
N LYS A 48 -16.73 4.77 9.93
CA LYS A 48 -15.66 5.62 10.48
C LYS A 48 -14.60 4.89 11.29
N ASN A 49 -14.83 3.72 11.88
CA ASN A 49 -13.87 3.16 12.85
C ASN A 49 -13.80 1.61 12.87
N GLU A 50 -13.68 0.95 11.71
CA GLU A 50 -13.40 -0.50 11.74
C GLU A 50 -11.97 -0.75 12.26
N ILE A 51 -11.88 -1.53 13.33
CA ILE A 51 -10.61 -2.00 13.91
C ILE A 51 -10.39 -3.43 13.42
N LEU A 52 -9.25 -3.68 12.80
CA LEU A 52 -8.75 -5.02 12.50
C LEU A 52 -7.84 -5.45 13.64
N ILE A 53 -8.15 -6.59 14.20
CA ILE A 53 -7.35 -7.23 15.24
C ILE A 53 -6.89 -8.56 14.69
N VAL A 54 -5.59 -8.82 14.75
CA VAL A 54 -4.98 -10.11 14.38
C VAL A 54 -4.31 -10.70 15.62
N GLU A 55 -4.76 -11.88 16.03
CA GLU A 55 -4.29 -12.60 17.20
C GLU A 55 -3.58 -13.90 16.78
N LYS A 56 -2.43 -14.22 17.39
CA LYS A 56 -1.76 -15.51 17.20
C LYS A 56 -1.07 -15.94 18.49
N GLY A 57 -1.66 -16.90 19.20
CA GLY A 57 -1.19 -17.22 20.55
C GLY A 57 -1.33 -15.99 21.45
N ASP A 58 -0.22 -15.54 22.03
CA ASP A 58 -0.16 -14.33 22.87
C ASP A 58 0.18 -13.04 22.09
N ASP A 59 0.44 -13.14 20.78
CA ASP A 59 0.76 -12.00 19.93
C ASP A 59 -0.50 -11.30 19.42
N LEU A 60 -0.45 -9.96 19.38
CA LEU A 60 -1.56 -9.10 18.98
C LEU A 60 -1.09 -7.98 18.04
N CYS A 61 -1.76 -7.86 16.89
CA CYS A 61 -1.62 -6.71 16.00
C CYS A 61 -2.98 -6.00 15.88
N ILE A 62 -2.98 -4.68 16.08
CA ILE A 62 -4.18 -3.84 15.97
C ILE A 62 -3.94 -2.82 14.87
N GLN A 63 -4.85 -2.78 13.91
CA GLN A 63 -4.90 -1.75 12.88
C GLN A 63 -6.24 -1.02 12.95
N VAL A 64 -6.18 0.27 13.26
CA VAL A 64 -7.33 1.18 13.29
C VAL A 64 -7.45 1.91 11.95
N ASN A 65 -8.61 2.52 11.69
CA ASN A 65 -8.86 3.39 10.53
C ASN A 65 -8.56 2.72 9.19
N ILE A 66 -9.13 1.54 8.97
CA ILE A 66 -8.93 0.80 7.73
C ILE A 66 -9.78 1.40 6.64
N HIS A 67 -9.13 2.25 5.85
CA HIS A 67 -9.70 2.78 4.63
C HIS A 67 -9.37 1.83 3.47
N SER A 68 -10.40 1.18 2.93
CA SER A 68 -10.28 0.47 1.65
C SER A 68 -10.68 1.42 0.53
N TYR A 69 -9.75 1.79 -0.34
CA TYR A 69 -10.12 2.45 -1.59
C TYR A 69 -10.77 1.41 -2.51
N ARG A 70 -11.91 1.76 -3.13
CA ARG A 70 -12.53 0.91 -4.15
C ARG A 70 -11.60 0.88 -5.36
N SER A 71 -10.90 -0.23 -5.55
CA SER A 71 -10.39 -0.60 -6.87
C SER A 71 -11.10 -1.87 -7.27
N THR A 72 -11.74 -1.85 -8.43
CA THR A 72 -12.42 -3.02 -8.99
C THR A 72 -11.48 -3.87 -9.81
N ASP A 73 -10.30 -3.36 -10.15
CA ASP A 73 -9.37 -3.97 -11.10
C ASP A 73 -8.01 -4.21 -10.46
N ASP A 74 -7.33 -5.22 -10.99
CA ASP A 74 -5.95 -5.53 -10.60
C ASP A 74 -5.08 -4.30 -10.82
N ALA A 75 -4.24 -3.99 -9.83
CA ALA A 75 -3.47 -2.76 -9.81
C ALA A 75 -2.04 -3.01 -9.37
N TYR A 76 -1.11 -2.25 -9.94
CA TYR A 76 0.20 -2.07 -9.32
C TYR A 76 0.07 -1.09 -8.17
N ILE A 77 0.45 -1.53 -6.98
CA ILE A 77 0.59 -0.67 -5.80
C ILE A 77 2.06 -0.48 -5.52
N TRP A 78 2.45 0.70 -5.05
CA TRP A 78 3.84 0.98 -4.72
C TRP A 78 3.94 1.76 -3.42
N ARG A 79 5.12 1.67 -2.80
CA ARG A 79 5.49 2.51 -1.68
C ARG A 79 6.88 3.06 -1.92
N ILE A 80 7.03 4.34 -1.59
CA ILE A 80 8.25 5.11 -1.79
C ILE A 80 8.77 5.55 -0.42
N PHE A 81 10.08 5.56 -0.30
CA PHE A 81 10.84 5.99 0.86
C PHE A 81 11.99 6.87 0.38
N ASN A 82 12.21 7.96 1.08
CA ASN A 82 13.35 8.83 0.93
C ASN A 82 14.24 8.73 2.19
N ASP A 83 15.52 9.02 2.05
CA ASP A 83 16.46 9.06 3.18
C ASP A 83 16.15 10.22 4.14
N ARG A 84 15.63 11.35 3.62
CA ARG A 84 15.34 12.56 4.39
C ARG A 84 14.27 13.43 3.73
N GLY A 85 13.59 14.26 4.53
CA GLY A 85 12.51 15.12 4.06
C GLY A 85 12.93 16.39 3.32
N LEU A 86 14.20 16.83 3.45
CA LEU A 86 14.69 18.07 2.86
C LEU A 86 16.08 17.89 2.23
N TYR A 87 16.24 18.44 1.03
CA TYR A 87 17.49 18.45 0.25
C TYR A 87 17.81 19.88 -0.15
N ARG A 88 19.08 20.13 -0.49
CA ARG A 88 19.54 21.41 -1.04
C ARG A 88 19.86 21.28 -2.53
N PRO A 89 19.90 22.39 -3.29
CA PRO A 89 20.43 22.37 -4.65
C PRO A 89 21.81 21.71 -4.69
N LYS A 90 22.11 21.00 -5.79
CA LYS A 90 23.32 20.18 -6.01
C LYS A 90 23.48 18.96 -5.11
N GLU A 91 22.54 18.68 -4.21
CA GLU A 91 22.59 17.42 -3.45
C GLU A 91 22.08 16.26 -4.29
N GLU A 92 22.62 15.08 -3.99
CA GLU A 92 22.08 13.82 -4.49
C GLU A 92 20.90 13.39 -3.62
N VAL A 93 19.80 13.09 -4.30
CA VAL A 93 18.56 12.58 -3.72
C VAL A 93 18.53 11.08 -3.91
N HIS A 94 18.20 10.33 -2.85
CA HIS A 94 18.06 8.88 -2.90
C HIS A 94 16.59 8.52 -2.64
N ILE A 95 15.98 7.83 -3.61
CA ILE A 95 14.59 7.36 -3.49
C ILE A 95 14.58 5.85 -3.66
N LYS A 96 14.11 5.17 -2.63
CA LYS A 96 13.89 3.73 -2.62
C LYS A 96 12.41 3.45 -2.68
N GLY A 97 12.05 2.32 -3.24
CA GLY A 97 10.67 1.90 -3.22
C GLY A 97 10.48 0.47 -3.63
N TYR A 98 9.24 0.04 -3.59
CA TYR A 98 8.85 -1.25 -4.10
C TYR A 98 7.49 -1.17 -4.77
N VAL A 99 7.28 -2.06 -5.73
CA VAL A 99 6.03 -2.23 -6.47
C VAL A 99 5.53 -3.66 -6.27
N ARG A 100 4.22 -3.79 -6.09
CA ARG A 100 3.51 -5.07 -5.97
C ARG A 100 2.36 -5.08 -6.95
N LEU A 101 2.07 -6.25 -7.52
CA LEU A 101 0.83 -6.48 -8.24
C LEU A 101 -0.22 -6.98 -7.24
N MET A 102 -1.27 -6.20 -7.07
CA MET A 102 -2.42 -6.53 -6.24
C MET A 102 -3.55 -7.04 -7.13
N LYS A 103 -3.92 -8.31 -6.93
CA LYS A 103 -5.08 -8.90 -7.61
C LYS A 103 -6.30 -8.73 -6.73
N ILE A 104 -7.28 -7.96 -7.20
CA ILE A 104 -8.42 -7.53 -6.37
C ILE A 104 -9.67 -8.38 -6.62
N LYS A 105 -9.77 -9.00 -7.80
CA LYS A 105 -10.88 -9.89 -8.12
C LYS A 105 -10.64 -11.29 -7.54
N GLY A 106 -11.65 -11.81 -6.82
CA GLY A 106 -11.67 -13.17 -6.30
C GLY A 106 -11.26 -13.27 -4.83
N GLU A 107 -10.59 -14.35 -4.49
CA GLU A 107 -10.11 -14.63 -3.13
C GLU A 107 -8.93 -13.74 -2.74
N ALA A 108 -8.77 -13.50 -1.43
CA ALA A 108 -7.61 -12.81 -0.89
C ALA A 108 -6.31 -13.48 -1.37
N LYS A 109 -5.35 -12.67 -1.84
CA LYS A 109 -4.05 -13.13 -2.32
C LYS A 109 -2.97 -12.21 -1.76
N ILE A 110 -1.82 -12.78 -1.42
CA ILE A 110 -0.65 -11.97 -1.09
C ILE A 110 -0.23 -11.22 -2.37
N PRO A 111 -0.05 -9.87 -2.32
CA PRO A 111 0.44 -9.12 -3.47
C PRO A 111 1.78 -9.68 -3.96
N THR A 112 1.88 -9.96 -5.26
CA THR A 112 3.08 -10.55 -5.86
C THR A 112 4.12 -9.46 -6.17
N TYR A 113 5.41 -9.83 -6.16
CA TYR A 113 6.47 -8.93 -6.61
C TYR A 113 6.26 -8.56 -8.08
N ALA A 114 6.25 -7.27 -8.37
CA ALA A 114 6.34 -6.80 -9.74
C ALA A 114 7.76 -7.03 -10.28
N GLN A 115 7.88 -7.25 -11.59
CA GLN A 115 9.16 -7.42 -12.29
C GLN A 115 9.17 -6.51 -13.51
N GLY A 116 10.37 -6.20 -14.01
CA GLY A 116 10.56 -5.43 -15.23
C GLY A 116 11.03 -4.00 -14.98
N ILE A 117 10.78 -3.13 -15.95
CA ILE A 117 11.32 -1.77 -16.00
C ILE A 117 10.20 -0.76 -15.75
N ILE A 118 10.48 0.23 -14.90
CA ILE A 118 9.60 1.36 -14.62
C ILE A 118 10.19 2.60 -15.25
N ASP A 119 9.36 3.33 -15.99
CA ASP A 119 9.65 4.70 -16.43
C ASP A 119 9.25 5.67 -15.32
N TYR A 120 10.13 6.61 -14.98
CA TYR A 120 9.85 7.64 -13.99
C TYR A 120 10.26 9.03 -14.48
N ILE A 121 9.51 10.03 -14.00
CA ILE A 121 9.76 11.43 -14.26
C ILE A 121 9.85 12.16 -12.92
N ILE A 122 10.84 13.01 -12.80
CA ILE A 122 11.03 13.90 -11.65
C ILE A 122 10.56 15.28 -12.08
N TYR A 123 9.60 15.81 -11.34
CA TYR A 123 9.09 17.16 -11.50
C TYR A 123 9.58 18.05 -10.36
N GLY A 124 9.83 19.31 -10.67
CA GLY A 124 10.04 20.36 -9.67
C GLY A 124 8.73 20.94 -9.16
N SER A 125 8.85 21.93 -8.25
CA SER A 125 7.71 22.56 -7.57
C SER A 125 6.75 23.28 -8.51
N HIS A 126 7.20 23.71 -9.68
CA HIS A 126 6.41 24.41 -10.70
C HIS A 126 6.03 23.47 -11.85
N SER A 127 6.03 22.15 -11.61
CA SER A 127 5.73 21.10 -12.60
C SER A 127 6.68 21.07 -13.80
N GLU A 128 7.85 21.71 -13.70
CA GLU A 128 8.92 21.57 -14.67
C GLU A 128 9.53 20.17 -14.58
N GLN A 129 9.77 19.53 -15.72
CA GLN A 129 10.45 18.24 -15.76
C GLN A 129 11.95 18.42 -15.53
N LEU A 130 12.46 17.90 -14.41
CA LEU A 130 13.88 17.95 -14.07
C LEU A 130 14.64 16.79 -14.72
N GLN A 131 14.04 15.61 -14.73
CA GLN A 131 14.66 14.40 -15.27
C GLN A 131 13.59 13.37 -15.67
N GLN A 132 13.91 12.56 -16.68
CA GLN A 132 13.16 11.35 -17.02
C GLN A 132 14.15 10.21 -17.23
N SER A 133 13.88 9.06 -16.63
CA SER A 133 14.74 7.89 -16.75
C SER A 133 13.96 6.61 -16.50
N LYS A 134 14.66 5.48 -16.53
CA LYS A 134 14.12 4.14 -16.30
C LYS A 134 14.84 3.47 -15.13
N VAL A 135 14.16 2.60 -14.41
CA VAL A 135 14.76 1.75 -13.39
C VAL A 135 14.26 0.33 -13.51
N GLU A 136 15.17 -0.63 -13.44
CA GLU A 136 14.84 -2.06 -13.41
C GLU A 136 14.52 -2.48 -11.97
N LEU A 137 13.42 -3.21 -11.80
CA LEU A 137 13.04 -3.81 -10.53
C LEU A 137 13.90 -5.03 -10.25
N ASN A 138 14.34 -5.18 -9.01
CA ASN A 138 14.96 -6.43 -8.57
C ASN A 138 13.92 -7.54 -8.37
N ASN A 139 14.39 -8.75 -8.05
CA ASN A 139 13.53 -9.92 -7.82
C ASN A 139 12.45 -9.75 -6.74
N TYR A 140 12.60 -8.77 -5.85
CA TYR A 140 11.63 -8.42 -4.81
C TYR A 140 10.73 -7.25 -5.21
N GLY A 141 10.70 -6.88 -6.49
CA GLY A 141 9.97 -5.74 -7.02
C GLY A 141 10.41 -4.41 -6.40
N ALA A 142 11.65 -4.31 -5.90
CA ALA A 142 12.18 -3.11 -5.30
C ALA A 142 13.10 -2.35 -6.27
N PHE A 143 13.17 -1.04 -6.10
CA PHE A 143 14.03 -0.14 -6.87
C PHE A 143 14.77 0.81 -5.93
N ASP A 144 15.87 1.35 -6.46
CA ASP A 144 16.71 2.34 -5.84
C ASP A 144 17.13 3.32 -6.94
N ILE A 145 16.69 4.56 -6.86
CA ILE A 145 17.03 5.60 -7.84
C ILE A 145 17.75 6.75 -7.13
N TYR A 146 18.66 7.38 -7.85
CA TYR A 146 19.38 8.54 -7.40
C TYR A 146 19.52 9.55 -8.53
N PHE A 147 19.51 10.83 -8.16
CA PHE A 147 19.68 11.94 -9.08
C PHE A 147 20.21 13.16 -8.32
N THR A 148 20.92 14.03 -9.03
CA THR A 148 21.42 15.29 -8.45
C THR A 148 20.44 16.42 -8.75
N LEU A 149 20.09 17.20 -7.74
CA LEU A 149 19.26 18.38 -7.92
C LEU A 149 20.00 19.49 -8.70
N PRO A 150 19.37 20.12 -9.70
CA PRO A 150 19.94 21.31 -10.35
C PRO A 150 20.20 22.44 -9.35
N ASP A 151 21.16 23.31 -9.67
CA ASP A 151 21.50 24.47 -8.83
C ASP A 151 20.35 25.48 -8.70
N ASN A 152 19.57 25.61 -9.77
CA ASN A 152 18.47 26.55 -9.89
C ASN A 152 17.11 25.94 -9.54
N VAL A 153 17.08 24.80 -8.84
CA VAL A 153 15.82 24.18 -8.44
C VAL A 153 15.13 25.04 -7.38
N ASN A 154 13.84 25.33 -7.60
CA ASN A 154 12.99 25.93 -6.59
C ASN A 154 12.43 24.80 -5.71
N LEU A 155 12.78 24.82 -4.42
CA LEU A 155 12.31 23.88 -3.41
C LEU A 155 10.97 24.32 -2.82
#